data_AF-A0A6J1LME6-F1
#
_entry.id   AF-A0A6J1LME6-F1
#
_cell.length_a   1.000
_cell.length_b   1.000
_cell.length_c   1.000
_cell.angle_alpha   90.00
_cell.angle_beta   90.00
_cell.angle_gamma   90.00
#
_symmetry.space_group_name_H-M   'P 1'
#
loop_
_entity.id
_entity.type
_entity.pdbx_description
1 polymer ?
#
loop_
_entity_poly.entity_id
_entity_poly.type
_entity_poly.pdbx_seq_one_letter_code
_entity_poly.pdbx_strand_id
1 'polypeptide(L)'
;MGDSDSEDSDGEGGLGNVSRVIIRPPGQSGKAKRGHLCFDAAFETGNLGKAELVGEFEYDLFLRPDTCNPRFRFWFNFTVDNVKQDQRVLFNIVNISKSRNLFNSGLTPLVKSSSRPKWQRLPKRQVFFYRSAMHQGHYVLSFGFNFDKEEDVYMFALAMPYSYSRLQSYLNVIDARQGNDKRFTRCVLVKSLQNRNVDLLTIDQVTHNQRSTNRLERSFIRVIVILCRTHSSEAPASHVCQGFIEFLVGNHPIAQVLRENFVFKIVPMVNPDGVFLGNNRCNLMGQDMNRNWHVASEYTQPELHAIRNVLKELDNSDTYQIDFVIDLHANNSMHGCFIYGNTYEDVYRYERHLVFPRLFANNAKDYIAEHTMFNADERKMGSVRRYCCERLSDTVNAYTLEVSMAGHYLRDGKTIALYNEDGYHRVGRNLARTLLQYYRFINVLAVPLVSELRQQGKRRGRPRTHHSRSRSRTRYEVKPRPKTTRCHAPIAYTNLSICYDSTGGGGGGGVGGVSSDEGGFSPTRPMPIAPSSSCFSGYRNYRRAVTASCGHHDQYSLGVSEPGAGSRHKRRAAAAAVAPSIEVPLTVPVPPKPYLSIIDLNQLTRGSLKLKASSFDADDRR
;
A
#
# COMPACT_ATOMS: atom_id res chain seq x y z
N MET A 1 41.80 -9.62 45.88
CA MET A 1 41.08 -8.42 45.42
C MET A 1 40.57 -8.73 44.05
N GLY A 2 39.29 -9.08 43.97
CA GLY A 2 38.61 -9.40 42.72
C GLY A 2 37.95 -8.15 42.16
N ASP A 3 37.88 -8.08 40.84
CA ASP A 3 36.77 -7.48 40.15
C ASP A 3 36.24 -8.55 39.21
N SER A 4 35.04 -9.03 39.55
CA SER A 4 34.26 -10.00 38.81
C SER A 4 33.59 -9.29 37.64
N ASP A 5 33.94 -9.69 36.43
CA ASP A 5 33.10 -9.53 35.25
C ASP A 5 31.74 -10.16 35.55
N SER A 6 30.74 -9.33 35.85
CA SER A 6 29.37 -9.76 36.05
C SER A 6 28.75 -10.04 34.68
N GLU A 7 28.65 -11.33 34.39
CA GLU A 7 27.78 -11.94 33.38
C GLU A 7 26.32 -11.55 33.62
N ASP A 8 25.90 -10.37 33.16
CA ASP A 8 24.47 -9.98 33.07
C ASP A 8 23.96 -10.14 31.61
N SER A 9 24.26 -11.29 30.99
CA SER A 9 23.72 -11.68 29.67
C SER A 9 22.63 -12.77 29.76
N ASP A 10 22.12 -13.09 30.94
CA ASP A 10 21.08 -14.10 31.13
C ASP A 10 19.65 -13.52 31.24
N GLY A 11 19.47 -12.28 30.76
CA GLY A 11 18.16 -11.62 30.66
C GLY A 11 17.46 -11.71 29.31
N GLU A 12 18.12 -12.21 28.25
CA GLU A 12 17.52 -12.39 26.91
C GLU A 12 16.75 -13.73 26.81
N GLY A 13 15.97 -14.03 27.86
CA GLY A 13 15.16 -15.23 27.98
C GLY A 13 13.93 -15.20 27.08
N GLY A 14 14.09 -15.70 25.85
CA GLY A 14 13.00 -16.15 24.98
C GLY A 14 12.93 -15.43 23.62
N LEU A 15 13.75 -15.86 22.65
CA LEU A 15 13.72 -15.39 21.25
C LEU A 15 12.41 -15.72 20.49
N GLY A 16 11.41 -16.28 21.18
CA GLY A 16 10.13 -16.71 20.63
C GLY A 16 8.99 -15.79 21.01
N ASN A 17 7.82 -16.06 20.43
CA ASN A 17 6.59 -15.46 20.91
C ASN A 17 6.16 -16.11 22.23
N VAL A 18 5.42 -15.36 23.06
CA VAL A 18 4.73 -15.94 24.22
C VAL A 18 3.76 -17.03 23.75
N SER A 19 3.72 -18.14 24.47
CA SER A 19 2.84 -19.28 24.19
C SER A 19 2.03 -19.62 25.44
N ARG A 20 0.76 -19.17 25.46
CA ARG A 20 -0.18 -19.35 26.59
C ARG A 20 0.43 -19.04 27.96
N VAL A 21 1.10 -17.90 28.08
CA VAL A 21 1.78 -17.46 29.32
C VAL A 21 0.79 -16.77 30.24
N ILE A 22 0.51 -17.39 31.39
CA ILE A 22 -0.36 -16.82 32.42
C ILE A 22 0.45 -15.95 33.38
N ILE A 23 0.14 -14.66 33.42
CA ILE A 23 0.77 -13.70 34.32
C ILE A 23 0.03 -13.69 35.66
N ARG A 24 0.78 -13.98 36.73
CA ARG A 24 0.26 -14.04 38.11
C ARG A 24 0.79 -12.82 38.89
N PRO A 25 -0.02 -12.25 39.80
CA PRO A 25 0.46 -11.24 40.73
C PRO A 25 1.63 -11.75 41.58
N PRO A 26 2.60 -10.89 41.94
CA PRO A 26 3.69 -11.27 42.84
C PRO A 26 3.17 -11.89 44.14
N GLY A 27 3.82 -12.96 44.59
CA GLY A 27 3.45 -13.67 45.83
C GLY A 27 2.28 -14.66 45.69
N GLN A 28 1.63 -14.78 44.53
CA GLN A 28 0.61 -15.81 44.30
C GLN A 28 1.19 -17.03 43.56
N SER A 29 1.26 -18.16 44.27
CA SER A 29 1.59 -19.47 43.69
C SER A 29 0.34 -20.37 43.58
N GLY A 30 0.37 -21.34 42.67
CA GLY A 30 -0.71 -22.32 42.49
C GLY A 30 -1.53 -22.16 41.20
N LYS A 31 -2.75 -22.71 41.21
CA LYS A 31 -3.67 -22.73 40.05
C LYS A 31 -4.01 -21.29 39.62
N ALA A 32 -4.02 -21.06 38.31
CA ALA A 32 -4.41 -19.77 37.75
C ALA A 32 -5.85 -19.44 38.15
N LYS A 33 -6.07 -18.26 38.71
CA LYS A 33 -7.41 -17.74 39.01
C LYS A 33 -7.94 -16.98 37.80
N ARG A 34 -9.25 -16.81 37.74
CA ARG A 34 -9.88 -15.91 36.75
C ARG A 34 -9.37 -14.48 36.95
N GLY A 35 -9.02 -13.83 35.85
CA GLY A 35 -8.40 -12.51 35.83
C GLY A 35 -6.88 -12.53 35.81
N HIS A 36 -6.23 -13.68 36.00
CA HIS A 36 -4.80 -13.84 35.69
C HIS A 36 -4.66 -13.95 34.17
N LEU A 37 -4.40 -12.82 33.52
CA LEU A 37 -4.37 -12.75 32.06
C LEU A 37 -3.38 -13.76 31.47
N CYS A 38 -3.84 -14.46 30.44
CA CYS A 38 -3.05 -15.41 29.67
C CYS A 38 -2.74 -14.82 28.30
N PHE A 39 -1.47 -14.60 27.99
CA PHE A 39 -1.01 -14.04 26.74
C PHE A 39 -0.54 -15.13 25.79
N ASP A 40 -0.98 -15.06 24.54
CA ASP A 40 -0.53 -15.96 23.49
C ASP A 40 -0.26 -15.21 22.19
N ALA A 41 0.84 -15.54 21.54
CA ALA A 41 1.22 -15.04 20.22
C ALA A 41 1.87 -16.15 19.38
N ALA A 42 1.75 -17.41 19.81
CA ALA A 42 2.31 -18.59 19.12
C ALA A 42 1.40 -19.05 17.97
N PHE A 43 1.02 -18.12 17.09
CA PHE A 43 0.20 -18.38 15.91
C PHE A 43 0.69 -17.57 14.72
N GLU A 44 0.17 -17.89 13.53
CA GLU A 44 0.56 -17.22 12.29
C GLU A 44 0.34 -15.70 12.36
N THR A 45 1.35 -14.90 11.98
CA THR A 45 1.39 -13.43 12.13
C THR A 45 1.44 -12.92 13.56
N GLY A 46 1.51 -13.79 14.57
CA GLY A 46 1.61 -13.42 15.98
C GLY A 46 2.95 -12.75 16.30
N ASN A 47 2.93 -11.71 17.14
CA ASN A 47 4.13 -11.08 17.67
C ASN A 47 3.85 -10.47 19.04
N LEU A 48 4.44 -11.08 20.06
CA LEU A 48 4.62 -10.57 21.42
C LEU A 48 5.67 -11.46 22.08
N GLY A 49 6.79 -10.89 22.53
CA GLY A 49 7.92 -11.65 23.08
C GLY A 49 7.82 -11.87 24.59
N LYS A 50 7.32 -10.88 25.33
CA LYS A 50 7.19 -10.94 26.79
C LYS A 50 6.02 -10.09 27.28
N ALA A 51 5.42 -10.50 28.40
CA ALA A 51 4.45 -9.73 29.15
C ALA A 51 4.81 -9.77 30.64
N GLU A 52 4.81 -8.62 31.30
CA GLU A 52 5.15 -8.49 32.71
C GLU A 52 4.06 -7.66 33.42
N LEU A 53 3.67 -8.07 34.63
CA LEU A 53 2.77 -7.28 35.46
C LEU A 53 3.60 -6.36 36.34
N VAL A 54 3.44 -5.05 36.15
CA VAL A 54 4.23 -4.01 36.86
C VAL A 54 3.40 -3.27 37.92
N GLY A 55 2.08 -3.26 37.78
CA GLY A 55 1.14 -2.72 38.76
C GLY A 55 -0.04 -3.67 38.99
N GLU A 56 -1.04 -3.29 39.79
CA GLU A 56 -2.19 -4.16 40.07
C GLU A 56 -2.98 -4.53 38.79
N PHE A 57 -3.03 -3.60 37.83
CA PHE A 57 -3.76 -3.75 36.56
C PHE A 57 -2.92 -3.32 35.34
N GLU A 58 -1.61 -3.16 35.51
CA GLU A 58 -0.73 -2.58 34.52
C GLU A 58 0.29 -3.62 34.02
N TYR A 59 0.37 -3.75 32.69
CA TYR A 59 1.18 -4.75 32.02
C TYR A 59 2.15 -4.09 31.05
N ASP A 60 3.43 -4.38 31.23
CA ASP A 60 4.47 -4.06 30.26
C ASP A 60 4.62 -5.20 29.25
N LEU A 61 4.49 -4.84 27.98
CA LEU A 61 4.52 -5.73 26.84
C LEU A 61 5.76 -5.44 25.99
N PHE A 62 6.52 -6.48 25.70
CA PHE A 62 7.74 -6.40 24.90
C PHE A 62 7.52 -7.11 23.58
N LEU A 63 7.65 -6.37 22.48
CA LEU A 63 7.59 -6.91 21.13
C LEU A 63 8.81 -7.77 20.84
N ARG A 64 8.58 -8.88 20.15
CA ARG A 64 9.66 -9.71 19.62
C ARG A 64 10.32 -8.96 18.46
N PRO A 65 11.66 -8.84 18.43
CA PRO A 65 12.35 -8.32 17.26
C PRO A 65 12.13 -9.21 16.03
N ASP A 66 12.39 -8.66 14.84
CA ASP A 66 12.43 -9.46 13.63
C ASP A 66 13.44 -10.60 13.76
N THR A 67 13.09 -11.76 13.20
CA THR A 67 14.00 -12.92 13.15
C THR A 67 15.32 -12.52 12.50
N CYS A 68 16.44 -12.86 13.16
CA CYS A 68 17.79 -12.50 12.75
C CYS A 68 18.04 -10.98 12.60
N ASN A 69 17.18 -10.10 13.15
CA ASN A 69 17.41 -8.65 13.14
C ASN A 69 16.81 -7.94 14.37
N PRO A 70 17.63 -7.53 15.36
CA PRO A 70 17.15 -6.92 16.60
C PRO A 70 16.63 -5.49 16.44
N ARG A 71 16.78 -4.85 15.28
CA ARG A 71 16.50 -3.40 15.10
C ARG A 71 15.01 -3.09 14.87
N PHE A 72 14.25 -4.04 14.33
CA PHE A 72 12.88 -3.79 13.90
C PHE A 72 11.87 -4.32 14.92
N ARG A 73 11.11 -3.41 15.53
CA ARG A 73 10.03 -3.68 16.49
C ARG A 73 8.89 -2.68 16.29
N PHE A 74 7.77 -3.13 15.75
CA PHE A 74 6.60 -2.26 15.52
C PHE A 74 5.31 -3.06 15.36
N TRP A 75 5.38 -4.21 14.67
CA TRP A 75 4.27 -5.13 14.53
C TRP A 75 3.99 -5.84 15.86
N PHE A 76 2.71 -5.88 16.23
CA PHE A 76 2.23 -6.69 17.34
C PHE A 76 0.91 -7.33 16.94
N ASN A 77 0.73 -8.56 17.38
CA ASN A 77 -0.49 -9.33 17.19
C ASN A 77 -0.53 -10.45 18.22
N PHE A 78 -1.40 -10.35 19.20
CA PHE A 78 -1.45 -11.29 20.33
C PHE A 78 -2.88 -11.48 20.81
N THR A 79 -3.13 -12.58 21.49
CA THR A 79 -4.38 -12.90 22.15
C THR A 79 -4.23 -12.83 23.66
N VAL A 80 -5.34 -12.52 24.33
CA VAL A 80 -5.49 -12.51 25.78
C VAL A 80 -6.72 -13.34 26.13
N ASP A 81 -6.52 -14.36 26.96
CA ASP A 81 -7.58 -15.19 27.55
C ASP A 81 -7.51 -15.21 29.09
N ASN A 82 -8.38 -16.02 29.73
CA ASN A 82 -8.52 -16.11 31.20
C ASN A 82 -8.86 -14.78 31.89
N VAL A 83 -9.60 -13.92 31.18
CA VAL A 83 -10.05 -12.61 31.67
C VAL A 83 -11.17 -12.76 32.71
N LYS A 84 -11.39 -11.69 33.49
CA LYS A 84 -12.54 -11.54 34.39
C LYS A 84 -13.46 -10.42 33.88
N GLN A 85 -14.77 -10.57 34.09
CA GLN A 85 -15.75 -9.57 33.69
C GLN A 85 -15.50 -8.25 34.43
N ASP A 86 -15.63 -7.15 33.70
CA ASP A 86 -15.37 -5.77 34.13
C ASP A 86 -13.92 -5.49 34.58
N GLN A 87 -13.00 -6.43 34.34
CA GLN A 87 -11.58 -6.24 34.61
C GLN A 87 -11.03 -5.14 33.70
N ARG A 88 -10.45 -4.12 34.33
CA ARG A 88 -9.78 -3.01 33.65
C ARG A 88 -8.29 -3.26 33.67
N VAL A 89 -7.63 -3.04 32.56
CA VAL A 89 -6.18 -3.19 32.45
C VAL A 89 -5.58 -2.07 31.61
N LEU A 90 -4.32 -1.78 31.88
CA LEU A 90 -3.47 -0.89 31.09
C LEU A 90 -2.36 -1.72 30.44
N PHE A 91 -2.29 -1.71 29.12
CA PHE A 91 -1.21 -2.36 28.37
C PHE A 91 -0.22 -1.30 27.89
N ASN A 92 1.06 -1.46 28.21
CA ASN A 92 2.16 -0.60 27.79
C ASN A 92 3.08 -1.38 26.84
N ILE A 93 3.16 -1.00 25.57
CA ILE A 93 4.17 -1.54 24.67
C ILE A 93 5.42 -0.65 24.75
N VAL A 94 6.48 -1.17 25.36
CA VAL A 94 7.60 -0.35 25.85
C VAL A 94 8.82 -0.29 24.92
N ASN A 95 8.92 -1.20 23.94
CA ASN A 95 10.13 -1.37 23.12
C ASN A 95 9.90 -1.10 21.61
N ILE A 96 9.03 -0.16 21.26
CA ILE A 96 8.77 0.24 19.87
C ILE A 96 10.01 0.94 19.27
N SER A 97 10.51 0.43 18.14
CA SER A 97 11.73 0.98 17.52
C SER A 97 11.53 2.20 16.63
N LYS A 98 10.28 2.57 16.33
CA LYS A 98 9.95 3.71 15.44
C LYS A 98 9.33 4.86 16.22
N SER A 99 10.10 5.94 16.42
CA SER A 99 9.65 7.17 17.08
C SER A 99 8.64 7.96 16.24
N ARG A 100 8.89 8.10 14.93
CA ARG A 100 7.95 8.73 14.00
C ARG A 100 6.94 7.70 13.52
N ASN A 101 5.68 7.87 13.92
CA ASN A 101 4.57 7.01 13.54
C ASN A 101 3.22 7.75 13.70
N LEU A 102 2.14 7.11 13.29
CA LEU A 102 0.79 7.67 13.29
C LEU A 102 0.05 7.57 14.64
N PHE A 103 0.63 7.00 15.70
CA PHE A 103 -0.05 6.94 17.01
C PHE A 103 -0.29 8.34 17.58
N ASN A 104 0.63 9.28 17.35
CA ASN A 104 0.44 10.71 17.66
C ASN A 104 -0.60 11.40 16.78
N SER A 105 -0.96 10.82 15.63
CA SER A 105 -1.91 11.38 14.67
C SER A 105 -3.11 10.45 14.43
N GLY A 106 -3.57 9.76 15.48
CA GLY A 106 -4.88 9.09 15.48
C GLY A 106 -4.90 7.62 15.04
N LEU A 107 -3.74 6.99 14.79
CA LEU A 107 -3.68 5.52 14.75
C LEU A 107 -3.99 4.97 16.14
N THR A 108 -4.85 3.96 16.20
CA THR A 108 -5.14 3.22 17.43
C THR A 108 -5.06 1.72 17.19
N PRO A 109 -4.71 0.89 18.18
CA PRO A 109 -4.73 -0.56 18.04
C PRO A 109 -6.11 -1.08 17.64
N LEU A 110 -6.14 -2.28 17.06
CA LEU A 110 -7.36 -3.01 16.76
C LEU A 110 -7.61 -4.08 17.80
N VAL A 111 -8.87 -4.34 18.08
CA VAL A 111 -9.34 -5.43 18.91
C VAL A 111 -10.42 -6.23 18.18
N LYS A 112 -10.44 -7.54 18.40
CA LYS A 112 -11.59 -8.42 18.13
C LYS A 112 -11.71 -9.43 19.28
N SER A 113 -12.85 -10.09 19.39
CA SER A 113 -13.07 -11.15 20.39
C SER A 113 -13.78 -12.35 19.76
N SER A 114 -13.82 -13.49 20.46
CA SER A 114 -14.56 -14.67 20.00
C SER A 114 -16.02 -14.35 19.70
N SER A 115 -16.71 -13.58 20.56
CA SER A 115 -18.09 -13.15 20.32
C SER A 115 -18.25 -11.99 19.32
N ARG A 116 -17.21 -11.17 19.10
CA ARG A 116 -17.19 -10.07 18.13
C ARG A 116 -16.05 -10.27 17.12
N PRO A 117 -16.28 -11.03 16.03
CA PRO A 117 -15.20 -11.44 15.12
C PRO A 117 -14.72 -10.31 14.19
N LYS A 118 -15.41 -9.17 14.14
CA LYS A 118 -15.03 -8.01 13.31
C LYS A 118 -14.00 -7.16 14.04
N TRP A 119 -12.92 -6.81 13.34
CA TRP A 119 -11.90 -5.90 13.85
C TRP A 119 -12.47 -4.50 14.09
N GLN A 120 -12.21 -3.96 15.28
CA GLN A 120 -12.62 -2.61 15.69
C GLN A 120 -11.43 -1.85 16.25
N ARG A 121 -11.34 -0.56 15.96
CA ARG A 121 -10.28 0.31 16.48
C ARG A 121 -10.60 0.69 17.93
N LEU A 122 -9.59 0.73 18.78
CA LEU A 122 -9.74 1.28 20.12
C LEU A 122 -10.06 2.78 20.06
N PRO A 123 -10.91 3.30 20.96
CA PRO A 123 -11.16 4.73 21.08
C PRO A 123 -9.87 5.52 21.31
N LYS A 124 -9.68 6.62 20.58
CA LYS A 124 -8.49 7.48 20.70
C LYS A 124 -8.24 7.96 22.14
N ARG A 125 -9.30 8.19 22.93
CA ARG A 125 -9.19 8.62 24.33
C ARG A 125 -8.55 7.60 25.26
N GLN A 126 -8.48 6.33 24.84
CA GLN A 126 -7.91 5.24 25.62
C GLN A 126 -6.48 4.89 25.18
N VAL A 127 -5.91 5.61 24.22
CA VAL A 127 -4.62 5.28 23.60
C VAL A 127 -3.69 6.47 23.71
N PHE A 128 -2.50 6.24 24.24
CA PHE A 128 -1.48 7.26 24.49
C PHE A 128 -0.15 6.79 23.93
N PHE A 129 0.56 7.69 23.24
CA PHE A 129 1.91 7.43 22.75
C PHE A 129 2.83 8.54 23.21
N TYR A 130 3.80 8.20 24.07
CA TYR A 130 4.62 9.20 24.76
C TYR A 130 6.01 8.66 25.07
N ARG A 131 6.92 9.55 25.44
CA ARG A 131 8.26 9.19 25.89
C ARG A 131 8.23 9.03 27.42
N SER A 132 8.66 7.87 27.93
CA SER A 132 8.60 7.59 29.36
C SER A 132 9.99 7.60 30.00
N ALA A 133 10.15 8.34 31.10
CA ALA A 133 11.40 8.32 31.89
C ALA A 133 11.61 6.95 32.59
N MET A 134 10.52 6.30 33.01
CA MET A 134 10.56 4.99 33.68
C MET A 134 11.09 3.88 32.77
N HIS A 135 10.93 4.03 31.45
CA HIS A 135 11.46 3.09 30.45
C HIS A 135 12.64 3.71 29.70
N GLN A 136 13.58 4.32 30.42
CA GLN A 136 14.85 4.82 29.87
C GLN A 136 14.70 5.84 28.72
N GLY A 137 13.60 6.59 28.71
CA GLY A 137 13.31 7.55 27.65
C GLY A 137 12.88 6.90 26.33
N HIS A 138 12.48 5.62 26.32
CA HIS A 138 11.87 4.99 25.16
C HIS A 138 10.44 5.51 24.93
N TYR A 139 9.97 5.36 23.69
CA TYR A 139 8.58 5.63 23.34
C TYR A 139 7.71 4.45 23.72
N VAL A 140 6.65 4.73 24.48
CA VAL A 140 5.69 3.76 24.99
C VAL A 140 4.33 4.01 24.36
N LEU A 141 3.69 2.94 23.90
CA LEU A 141 2.28 2.92 23.51
C LEU A 141 1.46 2.33 24.64
N SER A 142 0.71 3.15 25.35
CA SER A 142 -0.17 2.73 26.43
C SER A 142 -1.61 2.74 25.97
N PHE A 143 -2.35 1.67 26.24
CA PHE A 143 -3.80 1.66 25.99
C PHE A 143 -4.58 0.92 27.08
N GLY A 144 -5.64 1.58 27.54
CA GLY A 144 -6.56 1.03 28.52
C GLY A 144 -7.61 0.15 27.84
N PHE A 145 -7.94 -0.99 28.46
CA PHE A 145 -8.97 -1.89 27.98
C PHE A 145 -9.84 -2.43 29.12
N ASN A 146 -11.12 -2.64 28.83
CA ASN A 146 -12.12 -3.17 29.75
C ASN A 146 -12.65 -4.49 29.18
N PHE A 147 -12.39 -5.60 29.87
CA PHE A 147 -12.93 -6.90 29.50
C PHE A 147 -14.40 -7.01 29.91
N ASP A 148 -15.25 -7.40 28.97
CA ASP A 148 -16.70 -7.48 29.16
C ASP A 148 -17.25 -8.91 29.22
N LYS A 149 -16.52 -9.91 28.74
CA LYS A 149 -16.94 -11.33 28.73
C LYS A 149 -15.81 -12.27 29.12
N GLU A 150 -16.07 -13.19 30.04
CA GLU A 150 -15.05 -14.10 30.59
C GLU A 150 -14.72 -15.28 29.69
N GLU A 151 -15.66 -15.67 28.83
CA GLU A 151 -15.51 -16.78 27.89
C GLU A 151 -14.81 -16.36 26.59
N ASP A 152 -14.65 -15.06 26.37
CA ASP A 152 -14.07 -14.53 25.16
C ASP A 152 -12.54 -14.55 25.20
N VAL A 153 -11.95 -14.84 24.04
CA VAL A 153 -10.54 -14.60 23.77
C VAL A 153 -10.44 -13.30 22.99
N TYR A 154 -9.68 -12.34 23.50
CA TYR A 154 -9.49 -11.03 22.88
C TYR A 154 -8.20 -11.04 22.07
N MET A 155 -8.23 -10.50 20.86
CA MET A 155 -7.05 -10.40 20.00
C MET A 155 -6.76 -8.93 19.71
N PHE A 156 -5.53 -8.50 19.98
CA PHE A 156 -5.06 -7.14 19.76
C PHE A 156 -4.02 -7.12 18.64
N ALA A 157 -4.14 -6.17 17.71
CA ALA A 157 -3.22 -6.06 16.58
C ALA A 157 -2.97 -4.60 16.16
N LEU A 158 -1.82 -4.33 15.54
CA LEU A 158 -1.48 -3.02 14.99
C LEU A 158 -2.39 -2.63 13.80
N ALA A 159 -2.57 -3.56 12.87
CA ALA A 159 -3.41 -3.44 11.69
C ALA A 159 -4.10 -4.78 11.42
N MET A 160 -5.17 -4.79 10.62
CA MET A 160 -5.98 -5.99 10.35
C MET A 160 -5.09 -7.08 9.73
N PRO A 161 -4.74 -8.14 10.48
CA PRO A 161 -3.78 -9.13 10.04
C PRO A 161 -4.25 -9.81 8.75
N TYR A 162 -3.30 -10.04 7.87
CA TYR A 162 -3.50 -10.77 6.63
C TYR A 162 -2.47 -11.88 6.58
N SER A 163 -2.91 -13.09 6.92
CA SER A 163 -2.03 -14.25 7.05
C SER A 163 -1.75 -14.89 5.70
N TYR A 164 -0.65 -15.65 5.60
CA TYR A 164 -0.35 -16.46 4.42
C TYR A 164 -1.41 -17.54 4.22
N SER A 165 -1.87 -18.21 5.28
CA SER A 165 -2.97 -19.18 5.18
C SER A 165 -4.25 -18.54 4.63
N ARG A 166 -4.60 -17.32 5.10
CA ARG A 166 -5.73 -16.54 4.54
C ARG A 166 -5.55 -16.29 3.05
N LEU A 167 -4.34 -15.91 2.62
CA LEU A 167 -4.04 -15.72 1.19
C LEU A 167 -4.27 -17.01 0.40
N GLN A 168 -3.68 -18.12 0.86
CA GLN A 168 -3.76 -19.42 0.17
C GLN A 168 -5.22 -19.89 0.05
N SER A 169 -6.00 -19.81 1.13
CA SER A 169 -7.43 -20.12 1.11
C SER A 169 -8.20 -19.21 0.14
N TYR A 170 -7.90 -17.91 0.12
CA TYR A 170 -8.52 -16.96 -0.81
C TYR A 170 -8.22 -17.31 -2.28
N LEU A 171 -6.96 -17.60 -2.62
CA LEU A 171 -6.57 -17.99 -3.97
C LEU A 171 -7.21 -19.33 -4.38
N ASN A 172 -7.26 -20.32 -3.48
CA ASN A 172 -7.93 -21.59 -3.73
C ASN A 172 -9.43 -21.42 -4.02
N VAL A 173 -10.10 -20.46 -3.36
CA VAL A 173 -11.50 -20.13 -3.63
C VAL A 173 -11.66 -19.50 -5.02
N ILE A 174 -10.71 -18.69 -5.47
CA ILE A 174 -10.72 -18.15 -6.83
C ILE A 174 -10.53 -19.28 -7.84
N ASP A 175 -9.51 -20.13 -7.63
CA ASP A 175 -9.22 -21.30 -8.48
C ASP A 175 -10.45 -22.20 -8.61
N ALA A 176 -11.12 -22.53 -7.51
CA ALA A 176 -12.32 -23.38 -7.51
C ALA A 176 -13.54 -22.74 -8.20
N ARG A 177 -13.59 -21.40 -8.28
CA ARG A 177 -14.66 -20.67 -8.98
C ARG A 177 -14.38 -20.48 -10.47
N GLN A 178 -13.15 -20.70 -10.92
CA GLN A 178 -12.81 -20.72 -12.33
C GLN A 178 -13.45 -21.97 -12.94
N GLY A 179 -14.58 -21.81 -13.62
CA GLY A 179 -15.09 -22.85 -14.52
C GLY A 179 -14.16 -23.00 -15.74
N ASN A 180 -14.72 -23.15 -16.94
CA ASN A 180 -13.92 -23.19 -18.17
C ASN A 180 -13.29 -21.84 -18.57
N ASP A 181 -13.56 -20.78 -17.81
CA ASP A 181 -13.10 -19.43 -18.08
C ASP A 181 -11.66 -19.26 -17.60
N LYS A 182 -10.67 -19.37 -18.51
CA LYS A 182 -9.23 -19.29 -18.22
C LYS A 182 -8.73 -17.87 -17.88
N ARG A 183 -9.53 -17.08 -17.16
CA ARG A 183 -9.24 -15.67 -16.84
C ARG A 183 -8.13 -15.47 -15.83
N PHE A 184 -7.92 -16.46 -14.97
CA PHE A 184 -6.95 -16.42 -13.88
C PHE A 184 -6.13 -17.70 -13.97
N THR A 185 -4.82 -17.55 -14.00
CA THR A 185 -3.89 -18.65 -13.92
C THR A 185 -2.97 -18.40 -12.75
N ARG A 186 -2.90 -19.37 -11.85
CA ARG A 186 -1.99 -19.35 -10.71
C ARG A 186 -0.85 -20.32 -10.96
N CYS A 187 0.38 -19.85 -10.81
CA CYS A 187 1.56 -20.72 -10.77
C CYS A 187 2.39 -20.42 -9.52
N VAL A 188 3.09 -21.43 -9.03
CA VAL A 188 4.11 -21.24 -7.98
C VAL A 188 5.36 -20.73 -8.68
N LEU A 189 5.75 -19.49 -8.40
CA LEU A 189 6.93 -18.86 -8.98
C LEU A 189 8.21 -19.46 -8.40
N VAL A 190 8.26 -19.55 -7.07
CA VAL A 190 9.38 -20.11 -6.31
C VAL A 190 8.89 -20.48 -4.92
N LYS A 191 9.69 -21.22 -4.18
CA LYS A 191 9.46 -21.43 -2.75
C LYS A 191 10.37 -20.54 -1.92
N SER A 192 9.85 -20.02 -0.83
CA SER A 192 10.62 -19.26 0.16
C SER A 192 11.60 -20.18 0.91
N LEU A 193 12.43 -19.58 1.77
CA LEU A 193 13.42 -20.32 2.57
C LEU A 193 12.78 -21.36 3.50
N GLN A 194 11.58 -21.09 4.02
CA GLN A 194 10.80 -22.07 4.80
C GLN A 194 9.82 -22.88 3.93
N ASN A 195 10.10 -23.03 2.62
CA ASN A 195 9.36 -23.87 1.70
C ASN A 195 7.88 -23.47 1.51
N ARG A 196 7.54 -22.18 1.69
CA ARG A 196 6.20 -21.64 1.39
C ARG A 196 6.12 -21.20 -0.07
N ASN A 197 4.95 -21.33 -0.68
CA ASN A 197 4.78 -20.96 -2.08
C ASN A 197 4.75 -19.44 -2.22
N VAL A 198 5.56 -18.91 -3.15
CA VAL A 198 5.41 -17.56 -3.67
C VAL A 198 4.63 -17.68 -4.97
N ASP A 199 3.36 -17.32 -4.94
CA ASP A 199 2.47 -17.43 -6.09
C ASP A 199 2.65 -16.26 -7.06
N LEU A 200 2.65 -16.56 -8.36
CA LEU A 200 2.48 -15.60 -9.45
C LEU A 200 1.11 -15.81 -10.08
N LEU A 201 0.29 -14.77 -10.02
CA LEU A 201 -1.04 -14.76 -10.61
C LEU A 201 -0.97 -14.09 -11.98
N THR A 202 -1.50 -14.73 -12.99
CA THR A 202 -1.69 -14.16 -14.33
C THR A 202 -3.19 -13.95 -14.54
N ILE A 203 -3.61 -12.71 -14.75
CA ILE A 203 -5.02 -12.38 -15.02
C ILE A 203 -5.11 -11.72 -16.39
N ASP A 204 -5.79 -12.37 -17.33
CA ASP A 204 -5.95 -11.87 -18.70
C ASP A 204 -7.06 -12.63 -19.45
N GLN A 205 -7.48 -12.10 -20.59
CA GLN A 205 -8.33 -12.76 -21.60
C GLN A 205 -7.76 -12.57 -23.01
N VAL A 206 -6.45 -12.37 -23.11
CA VAL A 206 -5.76 -12.13 -24.38
C VAL A 206 -5.70 -13.44 -25.15
N THR A 207 -6.30 -13.46 -26.34
CA THR A 207 -6.42 -14.67 -27.16
C THR A 207 -5.06 -15.17 -27.64
N HIS A 208 -4.94 -16.47 -27.92
CA HIS A 208 -3.67 -17.07 -28.37
C HIS A 208 -3.12 -16.42 -29.66
N ASN A 209 -4.01 -15.97 -30.55
CA ASN A 209 -3.62 -15.27 -31.78
C ASN A 209 -3.03 -13.88 -31.49
N GLN A 210 -3.44 -13.22 -30.39
CA GLN A 210 -2.83 -11.96 -29.95
C GLN A 210 -1.51 -12.16 -29.20
N ARG A 211 -1.22 -13.39 -28.73
CA ARG A 211 0.04 -13.76 -28.06
C ARG A 211 1.15 -14.18 -29.03
N SER A 212 0.83 -14.35 -30.31
CA SER A 212 1.80 -14.67 -31.35
C SER A 212 1.98 -13.44 -32.24
N THR A 213 2.85 -12.53 -31.82
CA THR A 213 3.11 -11.29 -32.56
C THR A 213 4.59 -11.19 -32.82
N ASN A 214 4.97 -11.11 -34.10
CA ASN A 214 6.35 -10.92 -34.52
C ASN A 214 6.74 -9.44 -34.36
N ARG A 215 8.02 -9.18 -34.02
CA ARG A 215 8.57 -7.82 -33.80
C ARG A 215 8.35 -6.85 -34.98
N LEU A 216 8.16 -7.40 -36.19
CA LEU A 216 7.87 -6.66 -37.43
C LEU A 216 6.45 -6.08 -37.48
N GLU A 217 5.46 -6.71 -36.83
CA GLU A 217 4.05 -6.26 -36.82
C GLU A 217 3.74 -5.24 -35.71
N ARG A 218 4.71 -4.91 -34.84
CA ARG A 218 4.62 -3.90 -33.76
C ARG A 218 3.50 -4.09 -32.72
N SER A 219 2.71 -5.15 -32.77
CA SER A 219 1.64 -5.41 -31.79
C SER A 219 2.16 -6.21 -30.60
N PHE A 220 2.91 -5.61 -29.68
CA PHE A 220 3.28 -6.29 -28.43
C PHE A 220 2.10 -6.35 -27.44
N ILE A 221 2.08 -7.36 -26.58
CA ILE A 221 1.17 -7.45 -25.45
C ILE A 221 1.72 -6.62 -24.29
N ARG A 222 0.91 -5.73 -23.78
CA ARG A 222 1.24 -4.87 -22.65
C ARG A 222 1.04 -5.61 -21.32
N VAL A 223 2.07 -5.60 -20.49
CA VAL A 223 2.12 -6.29 -19.19
C VAL A 223 2.18 -5.29 -18.05
N ILE A 224 1.37 -5.55 -17.03
CA ILE A 224 1.32 -4.76 -15.79
C ILE A 224 1.71 -5.70 -14.65
N VAL A 225 2.82 -5.38 -13.98
CA VAL A 225 3.34 -6.16 -12.86
C VAL A 225 2.98 -5.49 -11.54
N ILE A 226 2.34 -6.24 -10.64
CA ILE A 226 2.02 -5.80 -9.29
C ILE A 226 2.77 -6.68 -8.29
N LEU A 227 3.56 -6.06 -7.42
CA LEU A 227 4.23 -6.70 -6.31
C LEU A 227 3.60 -6.23 -5.02
N CYS A 228 3.46 -7.12 -4.06
CA CYS A 228 2.80 -6.80 -2.80
C CYS A 228 3.47 -7.51 -1.63
N ARG A 229 3.48 -6.81 -0.50
CA ARG A 229 3.85 -7.37 0.80
C ARG A 229 5.30 -7.86 0.89
N THR A 230 6.21 -7.00 0.47
CA THR A 230 7.65 -7.17 0.66
C THR A 230 8.05 -7.05 2.14
N HIS A 231 7.45 -6.09 2.88
CA HIS A 231 7.61 -6.00 4.33
C HIS A 231 6.45 -6.69 5.06
N SER A 232 6.76 -7.51 6.04
CA SER A 232 5.78 -8.41 6.66
C SER A 232 4.72 -7.73 7.52
N SER A 233 5.00 -6.59 8.18
CA SER A 233 4.01 -5.85 8.99
C SER A 233 2.92 -5.13 8.19
N GLU A 234 3.10 -4.99 6.87
CA GLU A 234 2.31 -4.09 6.04
C GLU A 234 0.98 -4.74 5.61
N ALA A 235 0.22 -5.22 6.61
CA ALA A 235 -1.11 -5.84 6.52
C ALA A 235 -2.04 -5.14 5.52
N PRO A 236 -2.15 -3.80 5.58
CA PRO A 236 -2.98 -3.03 4.65
C PRO A 236 -2.69 -3.28 3.16
N ALA A 237 -1.43 -3.46 2.77
CA ALA A 237 -1.06 -3.64 1.36
C ALA A 237 -1.70 -4.90 0.75
N SER A 238 -1.78 -5.99 1.53
CA SER A 238 -2.43 -7.22 1.08
C SER A 238 -3.94 -7.06 0.89
N HIS A 239 -4.62 -6.25 1.70
CA HIS A 239 -6.03 -5.91 1.49
C HIS A 239 -6.22 -5.06 0.23
N VAL A 240 -5.32 -4.10 -0.04
CA VAL A 240 -5.33 -3.34 -1.31
C VAL A 240 -5.17 -4.28 -2.51
N CYS A 241 -4.21 -5.21 -2.44
CA CYS A 241 -3.97 -6.21 -3.47
C CYS A 241 -5.17 -7.13 -3.67
N GLN A 242 -5.80 -7.60 -2.58
CA GLN A 242 -7.02 -8.40 -2.64
C GLN A 242 -8.13 -7.64 -3.41
N GLY A 243 -8.42 -6.39 -3.03
CA GLY A 243 -9.44 -5.60 -3.72
C GLY A 243 -9.14 -5.32 -5.21
N PHE A 244 -7.86 -5.26 -5.58
CA PHE A 244 -7.42 -5.17 -6.97
C PHE A 244 -7.67 -6.48 -7.74
N ILE A 245 -7.30 -7.62 -7.15
CA ILE A 245 -7.53 -8.96 -7.74
C ILE A 245 -9.03 -9.22 -7.89
N GLU A 246 -9.85 -8.99 -6.85
CA GLU A 246 -11.30 -9.19 -6.91
C GLU A 246 -11.95 -8.36 -8.02
N PHE A 247 -11.50 -7.13 -8.19
CA PHE A 247 -11.98 -6.27 -9.27
C PHE A 247 -11.62 -6.83 -10.64
N LEU A 248 -10.36 -7.24 -10.82
CA LEU A 248 -9.86 -7.78 -12.07
C LEU A 248 -10.42 -9.16 -12.40
N VAL A 249 -10.83 -9.98 -11.44
CA VAL A 249 -11.48 -11.27 -11.70
C VAL A 249 -12.99 -11.10 -11.91
N GLY A 250 -13.58 -10.05 -11.34
CA GLY A 250 -15.01 -9.79 -11.40
C GLY A 250 -15.56 -9.45 -12.80
N ASN A 251 -16.88 -9.45 -12.92
CA ASN A 251 -17.61 -9.20 -14.18
C ASN A 251 -17.81 -7.71 -14.48
N HIS A 252 -17.01 -6.83 -13.88
CA HIS A 252 -17.17 -5.39 -14.10
C HIS A 252 -16.73 -5.03 -15.54
N PRO A 253 -17.48 -4.19 -16.30
CA PRO A 253 -17.13 -3.87 -17.69
C PRO A 253 -15.71 -3.31 -17.86
N ILE A 254 -15.27 -2.45 -16.93
CA ILE A 254 -13.88 -1.96 -16.88
C ILE A 254 -12.88 -3.11 -16.75
N ALA A 255 -13.14 -4.09 -15.89
CA ALA A 255 -12.24 -5.21 -15.68
C ALA A 255 -12.17 -6.11 -16.92
N GLN A 256 -13.29 -6.30 -17.63
CA GLN A 256 -13.31 -7.00 -18.91
C GLN A 256 -12.42 -6.31 -19.95
N VAL A 257 -12.60 -5.00 -20.17
CA VAL A 257 -11.74 -4.24 -21.11
C VAL A 257 -10.27 -4.35 -20.72
N LEU A 258 -9.95 -4.28 -19.43
CA LEU A 258 -8.57 -4.41 -18.97
C LEU A 258 -7.99 -5.80 -19.27
N ARG A 259 -8.74 -6.89 -18.99
CA ARG A 259 -8.27 -8.25 -19.26
C ARG A 259 -8.13 -8.58 -20.74
N GLU A 260 -8.99 -8.01 -21.59
CA GLU A 260 -8.96 -8.24 -23.05
C GLU A 260 -7.74 -7.56 -23.72
N ASN A 261 -7.17 -6.52 -23.10
CA ASN A 261 -6.10 -5.72 -23.70
C ASN A 261 -4.74 -5.84 -22.99
N PHE A 262 -4.72 -6.27 -21.73
CA PHE A 262 -3.51 -6.30 -20.90
C PHE A 262 -3.36 -7.63 -20.17
N VAL A 263 -2.10 -8.01 -19.93
CA VAL A 263 -1.76 -9.15 -19.06
C VAL A 263 -1.31 -8.62 -17.71
N PHE A 264 -1.99 -9.02 -16.65
CA PHE A 264 -1.61 -8.68 -15.28
C PHE A 264 -0.78 -9.82 -14.68
N LYS A 265 0.41 -9.48 -14.17
CA LYS A 265 1.30 -10.38 -13.43
C LYS A 265 1.37 -9.91 -11.99
N ILE A 266 0.78 -10.65 -11.05
CA ILE A 266 0.61 -10.21 -9.66
C ILE A 266 1.29 -11.19 -8.72
N VAL A 267 2.20 -10.69 -7.88
CA VAL A 267 2.75 -11.44 -6.75
C VAL A 267 2.09 -10.89 -5.47
N PRO A 268 1.05 -11.55 -4.94
CA PRO A 268 0.24 -11.01 -3.84
C PRO A 268 0.99 -10.96 -2.49
N MET A 269 2.01 -11.80 -2.33
CA MET A 269 2.85 -11.82 -1.13
C MET A 269 4.27 -12.23 -1.48
N VAL A 270 5.17 -11.25 -1.48
CA VAL A 270 6.60 -11.44 -1.77
C VAL A 270 7.34 -12.08 -0.59
N ASN A 271 6.96 -11.76 0.66
CA ASN A 271 7.64 -12.24 1.86
C ASN A 271 6.71 -13.11 2.74
N PRO A 272 6.38 -14.35 2.32
CA PRO A 272 5.49 -15.23 3.09
C PRO A 272 6.10 -15.66 4.43
N ASP A 273 7.42 -15.83 4.51
CA ASP A 273 8.10 -16.29 5.71
C ASP A 273 8.07 -15.27 6.85
N GLY A 274 8.43 -14.03 6.55
CA GLY A 274 8.35 -12.97 7.54
C GLY A 274 6.89 -12.70 7.97
N VAL A 275 5.92 -12.84 7.06
CA VAL A 275 4.48 -12.72 7.42
C VAL A 275 4.08 -13.81 8.40
N PHE A 276 4.42 -15.07 8.11
CA PHE A 276 4.08 -16.20 8.97
C PHE A 276 4.66 -16.03 10.37
N LEU A 277 5.94 -15.61 10.47
CA LEU A 277 6.66 -15.40 11.73
C LEU A 277 6.19 -14.15 12.51
N GLY A 278 5.39 -13.28 11.91
CA GLY A 278 5.02 -12.00 12.52
C GLY A 278 6.20 -11.02 12.61
N ASN A 279 7.11 -11.05 11.63
CA ASN A 279 8.14 -10.03 11.49
C ASN A 279 7.53 -8.68 11.08
N ASN A 280 8.28 -7.61 11.34
CA ASN A 280 7.94 -6.25 10.99
C ASN A 280 8.36 -5.89 9.57
N ARG A 281 9.62 -6.12 9.21
CA ARG A 281 10.22 -5.61 7.97
C ARG A 281 10.99 -6.65 7.19
N CYS A 282 11.68 -7.55 7.87
CA CYS A 282 12.67 -8.44 7.27
C CYS A 282 12.11 -9.81 6.87
N ASN A 283 12.83 -10.48 5.97
CA ASN A 283 12.64 -11.91 5.69
C ASN A 283 13.20 -12.79 6.83
N LEU A 284 13.22 -14.12 6.63
CA LEU A 284 13.77 -15.06 7.60
C LEU A 284 15.21 -14.75 8.02
N MET A 285 16.05 -14.33 7.07
CA MET A 285 17.47 -14.03 7.29
C MET A 285 17.73 -12.63 7.88
N GLY A 286 16.68 -11.92 8.32
CA GLY A 286 16.84 -10.60 8.92
C GLY A 286 17.15 -9.47 7.93
N GLN A 287 16.96 -9.70 6.62
CA GLN A 287 17.27 -8.75 5.56
C GLN A 287 16.02 -8.00 5.06
N ASP A 288 16.19 -6.71 4.79
CA ASP A 288 15.16 -5.86 4.18
C ASP A 288 15.11 -6.10 2.67
N MET A 289 14.14 -6.91 2.23
CA MET A 289 14.01 -7.27 0.81
C MET A 289 13.90 -6.04 -0.11
N ASN A 290 13.32 -4.93 0.34
CA ASN A 290 13.24 -3.69 -0.46
C ASN A 290 14.49 -2.79 -0.34
N ARG A 291 15.64 -3.36 0.06
CA ARG A 291 16.99 -2.77 -0.02
C ARG A 291 18.00 -3.70 -0.70
N ASN A 292 17.59 -4.89 -1.10
CA ASN A 292 18.48 -5.93 -1.58
C ASN A 292 18.21 -6.35 -3.03
N TRP A 293 17.42 -5.58 -3.80
CA TRP A 293 17.06 -5.96 -5.18
C TRP A 293 18.26 -6.17 -6.11
N HIS A 294 19.36 -5.41 -5.95
CA HIS A 294 20.57 -5.57 -6.77
C HIS A 294 21.41 -6.79 -6.40
N VAL A 295 21.36 -7.22 -5.14
CA VAL A 295 22.24 -8.27 -4.57
C VAL A 295 21.50 -9.56 -4.26
N ALA A 296 20.19 -9.62 -4.49
CA ALA A 296 19.39 -10.78 -4.12
C ALA A 296 19.87 -12.04 -4.85
N SER A 297 19.97 -13.13 -4.11
CA SER A 297 20.45 -14.44 -4.54
C SER A 297 19.41 -15.52 -4.27
N GLU A 298 19.54 -16.66 -4.95
CA GLU A 298 18.68 -17.83 -4.74
C GLU A 298 18.72 -18.38 -3.31
N TYR A 299 19.86 -18.19 -2.62
CA TYR A 299 20.09 -18.74 -1.28
C TYR A 299 19.61 -17.83 -0.15
N THR A 300 19.61 -16.51 -0.38
CA THR A 300 19.26 -15.52 0.66
C THR A 300 17.89 -14.89 0.47
N GLN A 301 17.47 -14.68 -0.78
CA GLN A 301 16.14 -14.17 -1.15
C GLN A 301 15.67 -14.84 -2.46
N PRO A 302 15.34 -16.15 -2.41
CA PRO A 302 14.82 -16.86 -3.58
C PRO A 302 13.63 -16.15 -4.23
N GLU A 303 12.80 -15.48 -3.43
CA GLU A 303 11.62 -14.74 -3.87
C GLU A 303 11.99 -13.57 -4.79
N LEU A 304 12.96 -12.75 -4.38
CA LEU A 304 13.41 -11.62 -5.21
C LEU A 304 14.17 -12.09 -6.45
N HIS A 305 14.95 -13.17 -6.32
CA HIS A 305 15.69 -13.72 -7.45
C HIS A 305 14.74 -14.20 -8.56
N ALA A 306 13.70 -14.96 -8.20
CA ALA A 306 12.71 -15.45 -9.16
C ALA A 306 11.91 -14.31 -9.81
N ILE A 307 11.45 -13.33 -9.01
CA ILE A 307 10.72 -12.15 -9.55
C ILE A 307 11.60 -11.37 -10.52
N ARG A 308 12.89 -11.19 -10.19
CA ARG A 308 13.86 -10.52 -11.07
C ARG A 308 14.00 -11.23 -12.40
N ASN A 309 14.08 -12.55 -12.40
CA ASN A 309 14.21 -13.33 -13.64
C ASN A 309 12.96 -13.19 -14.50
N VAL A 310 11.76 -13.26 -13.91
CA VAL A 310 10.50 -13.00 -14.62
C VAL A 310 10.48 -11.60 -15.22
N LEU A 311 10.89 -10.57 -14.49
CA LEU A 311 10.94 -9.20 -15.02
C LEU A 311 11.90 -9.08 -16.21
N LYS A 312 13.09 -9.70 -16.13
CA LYS A 312 14.05 -9.71 -17.24
C LYS A 312 13.54 -10.48 -18.45
N GLU A 313 12.92 -11.64 -18.23
CA GLU A 313 12.35 -12.46 -19.31
C GLU A 313 11.23 -11.73 -20.03
N LEU A 314 10.35 -11.05 -19.28
CA LEU A 314 9.26 -10.25 -19.84
C LEU A 314 9.78 -9.02 -20.61
N ASP A 315 10.83 -8.36 -20.11
CA ASP A 315 11.41 -7.16 -20.75
C ASP A 315 12.21 -7.51 -22.01
N ASN A 316 12.85 -8.68 -22.04
CA ASN A 316 13.61 -9.19 -23.19
C ASN A 316 12.74 -9.89 -24.24
N SER A 317 11.44 -10.10 -23.98
CA SER A 317 10.54 -10.79 -24.88
C SER A 317 10.16 -9.93 -26.08
N ASP A 318 10.16 -10.49 -27.29
CA ASP A 318 9.63 -9.80 -28.47
C ASP A 318 8.08 -9.75 -28.48
N THR A 319 7.42 -10.52 -27.61
CA THR A 319 5.96 -10.59 -27.50
C THR A 319 5.40 -9.63 -26.45
N TYR A 320 6.11 -9.43 -25.35
CA TYR A 320 5.62 -8.68 -24.19
C TYR A 320 6.35 -7.35 -24.06
N GLN A 321 5.62 -6.32 -23.64
CA GLN A 321 6.18 -5.05 -23.18
C GLN A 321 5.67 -4.75 -21.79
N ILE A 322 6.58 -4.55 -20.83
CA ILE A 322 6.20 -4.09 -19.49
C ILE A 322 5.92 -2.59 -19.55
N ASP A 323 4.71 -2.19 -19.15
CA ASP A 323 4.34 -0.79 -19.03
C ASP A 323 4.45 -0.30 -17.58
N PHE A 324 4.11 -1.16 -16.61
CA PHE A 324 4.09 -0.81 -15.20
C PHE A 324 4.69 -1.89 -14.31
N VAL A 325 5.46 -1.45 -13.32
CA VAL A 325 5.81 -2.24 -12.12
C VAL A 325 5.37 -1.44 -10.91
N ILE A 326 4.36 -1.92 -10.17
CA ILE A 326 3.80 -1.23 -9.01
C ILE A 326 4.01 -2.09 -7.77
N ASP A 327 4.73 -1.55 -6.80
CA ASP A 327 5.03 -2.19 -5.52
C ASP A 327 4.13 -1.63 -4.42
N LEU A 328 3.27 -2.48 -3.85
CA LEU A 328 2.27 -2.12 -2.85
C LEU A 328 2.87 -2.23 -1.43
N HIS A 329 2.93 -1.09 -0.73
CA HIS A 329 3.42 -0.95 0.64
C HIS A 329 2.39 -0.27 1.54
N ALA A 330 2.60 -0.38 2.84
CA ALA A 330 1.85 0.36 3.84
C ALA A 330 2.73 1.29 4.67
N ASN A 331 2.28 2.54 4.81
CA ASN A 331 3.02 3.56 5.54
C ASN A 331 2.48 3.74 6.96
N ASN A 332 3.39 3.79 7.92
CA ASN A 332 3.04 3.92 9.34
C ASN A 332 3.23 5.33 9.90
N SER A 333 3.63 6.30 9.06
CA SER A 333 3.98 7.67 9.46
C SER A 333 3.15 8.74 8.74
N MET A 334 2.50 8.41 7.62
CA MET A 334 1.74 9.36 6.80
C MET A 334 0.32 8.86 6.53
N HIS A 335 -0.61 9.81 6.35
CA HIS A 335 -2.03 9.56 6.12
C HIS A 335 -2.35 9.44 4.62
N GLY A 336 -3.47 8.78 4.32
CA GLY A 336 -3.96 8.56 2.96
C GLY A 336 -3.12 7.63 2.11
N CYS A 337 -3.34 7.65 0.81
CA CYS A 337 -2.53 6.93 -0.17
C CYS A 337 -1.73 7.91 -1.03
N PHE A 338 -0.53 7.51 -1.45
CA PHE A 338 0.37 8.35 -2.25
C PHE A 338 1.39 7.47 -2.96
N ILE A 339 2.09 8.05 -3.94
CA ILE A 339 3.00 7.31 -4.80
C ILE A 339 4.42 7.84 -4.66
N TYR A 340 5.39 6.94 -4.61
CA TYR A 340 6.79 7.25 -4.84
C TYR A 340 7.21 6.81 -6.23
N GLY A 341 7.70 7.76 -7.02
CA GLY A 341 8.26 7.55 -8.35
C GLY A 341 9.74 7.90 -8.42
N ASN A 342 10.34 7.68 -9.58
CA ASN A 342 11.75 8.03 -9.85
C ASN A 342 11.86 9.39 -10.54
N THR A 343 13.00 10.05 -10.35
CA THR A 343 13.46 11.10 -11.26
C THR A 343 14.19 10.46 -12.43
N TYR A 344 13.93 10.95 -13.65
CA TYR A 344 14.59 10.50 -14.87
C TYR A 344 15.31 11.69 -15.52
N GLU A 345 16.45 11.43 -16.15
CA GLU A 345 17.16 12.44 -16.94
C GLU A 345 16.44 12.72 -18.26
N ASP A 346 15.86 11.69 -18.87
CA ASP A 346 15.03 11.84 -20.07
C ASP A 346 13.70 12.52 -19.72
N VAL A 347 13.48 13.69 -20.31
CA VAL A 347 12.31 14.55 -20.06
C VAL A 347 11.03 13.84 -20.45
N TYR A 348 10.99 13.13 -21.58
CA TYR A 348 9.78 12.46 -22.07
C TYR A 348 9.40 11.27 -21.19
N ARG A 349 10.39 10.51 -20.72
CA ARG A 349 10.21 9.43 -19.74
C ARG A 349 9.68 10.00 -18.43
N TYR A 350 10.23 11.12 -17.96
CA TYR A 350 9.77 11.79 -16.75
C TYR A 350 8.34 12.31 -16.88
N GLU A 351 8.01 13.02 -17.94
CA GLU A 351 6.65 13.54 -18.18
C GLU A 351 5.61 12.41 -18.20
N ARG A 352 5.89 11.31 -18.91
CA ARG A 352 5.02 10.12 -18.91
C ARG A 352 4.87 9.51 -17.52
N HIS A 353 5.93 9.53 -16.71
CA HIS A 353 5.93 9.03 -15.35
C HIS A 353 5.08 9.88 -14.38
N LEU A 354 4.86 11.17 -14.68
CA LEU A 354 4.00 12.04 -13.86
C LEU A 354 2.50 11.81 -14.10
N VAL A 355 2.12 11.27 -15.26
CA VAL A 355 0.71 11.13 -15.68
C VAL A 355 -0.06 10.20 -14.74
N PHE A 356 0.48 9.02 -14.44
CA PHE A 356 -0.25 8.01 -13.67
C PHE A 356 -0.59 8.47 -12.24
N PRO A 357 0.36 9.01 -11.44
CA PRO A 357 0.04 9.54 -10.11
C PRO A 357 -0.99 10.66 -10.15
N ARG A 358 -0.95 11.53 -11.18
CA ARG A 358 -1.92 12.61 -11.34
C ARG A 358 -3.33 12.10 -11.64
N LEU A 359 -3.46 11.07 -12.46
CA LEU A 359 -4.75 10.40 -12.71
C LEU A 359 -5.25 9.65 -11.47
N PHE A 360 -4.35 9.02 -10.73
CA PHE A 360 -4.70 8.32 -9.48
C PHE A 360 -5.26 9.30 -8.44
N ALA A 361 -4.66 10.48 -8.32
CA ALA A 361 -5.14 11.57 -7.47
C ALA A 361 -6.59 11.99 -7.74
N ASN A 362 -7.01 11.96 -9.00
CA ASN A 362 -8.38 12.31 -9.38
C ASN A 362 -9.40 11.21 -9.03
N ASN A 363 -8.97 9.94 -9.06
CA ASN A 363 -9.85 8.80 -8.80
C ASN A 363 -9.96 8.43 -7.32
N ALA A 364 -8.89 8.61 -6.56
CA ALA A 364 -8.80 8.27 -5.16
C ALA A 364 -8.99 9.53 -4.30
N LYS A 365 -10.14 9.63 -3.64
CA LYS A 365 -10.46 10.76 -2.73
C LYS A 365 -9.52 10.85 -1.53
N ASP A 366 -8.92 9.72 -1.17
CA ASP A 366 -7.98 9.52 -0.09
C ASP A 366 -6.52 9.67 -0.53
N TYR A 367 -6.28 10.11 -1.76
CA TYR A 367 -4.94 10.38 -2.26
C TYR A 367 -4.42 11.73 -1.77
N ILE A 368 -3.18 11.73 -1.28
CA ILE A 368 -2.51 12.93 -0.78
C ILE A 368 -1.34 13.27 -1.70
N ALA A 369 -1.57 14.27 -2.55
CA ALA A 369 -0.57 14.72 -3.53
C ALA A 369 0.71 15.26 -2.86
N GLU A 370 0.59 15.87 -1.68
CA GLU A 370 1.72 16.45 -0.93
C GLU A 370 2.74 15.39 -0.47
N HIS A 371 2.31 14.15 -0.29
CA HIS A 371 3.19 13.04 0.10
C HIS A 371 3.80 12.31 -1.10
N THR A 372 3.34 12.63 -2.32
CA THR A 372 3.87 12.03 -3.54
C THR A 372 5.22 12.63 -3.85
N MET A 373 6.20 11.77 -4.10
CA MET A 373 7.58 12.21 -4.32
C MET A 373 8.20 11.49 -5.51
N PHE A 374 9.02 12.23 -6.25
CA PHE A 374 9.88 11.69 -7.29
C PHE A 374 11.32 11.98 -6.88
N ASN A 375 12.12 10.95 -6.67
CA ASN A 375 13.51 11.15 -6.27
C ASN A 375 14.46 10.03 -6.75
N ALA A 376 15.75 10.27 -6.54
CA ALA A 376 16.82 9.33 -6.79
C ALA A 376 17.69 9.08 -5.55
N ASP A 377 17.08 8.93 -4.36
CA ASP A 377 17.83 8.75 -3.10
C ASP A 377 18.71 7.49 -3.14
N GLU A 378 20.01 7.66 -2.88
CA GLU A 378 21.01 6.59 -2.83
C GLU A 378 20.65 5.51 -1.81
N ARG A 379 20.05 5.89 -0.68
CA ARG A 379 19.61 4.94 0.38
C ARG A 379 18.47 4.03 -0.08
N LYS A 380 17.89 4.32 -1.25
CA LYS A 380 16.81 3.56 -1.87
C LYS A 380 17.24 2.84 -3.13
N MET A 381 18.53 2.86 -3.53
CA MET A 381 18.99 2.17 -4.74
C MET A 381 18.53 0.72 -4.76
N GLY A 382 18.69 -0.02 -3.67
CA GLY A 382 18.25 -1.42 -3.58
C GLY A 382 16.73 -1.67 -3.50
N SER A 383 15.89 -0.66 -3.76
CA SER A 383 14.43 -0.83 -3.84
C SER A 383 13.98 -1.24 -5.24
N VAL A 384 12.79 -1.83 -5.33
CA VAL A 384 12.29 -2.32 -6.63
C VAL A 384 12.13 -1.21 -7.67
N ARG A 385 11.62 -0.03 -7.29
CA ARG A 385 11.42 1.05 -8.27
C ARG A 385 12.74 1.52 -8.86
N ARG A 386 13.81 1.50 -8.07
CA ARG A 386 15.17 1.90 -8.46
C ARG A 386 15.82 0.82 -9.31
N TYR A 387 15.71 -0.43 -8.89
CA TYR A 387 16.11 -1.57 -9.70
C TYR A 387 15.47 -1.56 -11.09
N CYS A 388 14.14 -1.38 -11.16
CA CYS A 388 13.40 -1.34 -12.43
C CYS A 388 13.77 -0.13 -13.29
N CYS A 389 14.03 1.02 -12.66
CA CYS A 389 14.50 2.22 -13.36
C CYS A 389 15.81 1.99 -14.11
N GLU A 390 16.75 1.27 -13.48
CA GLU A 390 18.12 1.10 -13.95
C GLU A 390 18.31 -0.13 -14.85
N ARG A 391 17.47 -1.16 -14.71
CA ARG A 391 17.69 -2.47 -15.36
C ARG A 391 16.65 -2.88 -16.39
N LEU A 392 15.48 -2.24 -16.40
CA LEU A 392 14.43 -2.52 -17.38
C LEU A 392 14.35 -1.42 -18.43
N SER A 393 13.67 -1.72 -19.53
CA SER A 393 13.48 -0.82 -20.65
C SER A 393 12.89 0.54 -20.25
N ASP A 394 13.22 1.58 -21.03
CA ASP A 394 12.77 2.94 -20.78
C ASP A 394 11.25 3.11 -20.85
N THR A 395 10.52 2.14 -21.41
CA THR A 395 9.05 2.10 -21.44
C THR A 395 8.43 1.84 -20.08
N VAL A 396 9.17 1.22 -19.15
CA VAL A 396 8.66 0.78 -17.85
C VAL A 396 8.52 1.96 -16.90
N ASN A 397 7.29 2.15 -16.39
CA ASN A 397 7.03 3.04 -15.27
C ASN A 397 7.01 2.24 -13.95
N ALA A 398 7.97 2.51 -13.07
CA ALA A 398 8.08 1.81 -11.79
C ALA A 398 7.69 2.70 -10.61
N TYR A 399 6.72 2.26 -9.80
CA TYR A 399 6.20 3.01 -8.66
C TYR A 399 6.17 2.18 -7.39
N THR A 400 6.28 2.86 -6.25
CA THR A 400 5.84 2.33 -4.95
C THR A 400 4.54 3.03 -4.57
N LEU A 401 3.45 2.28 -4.45
CA LEU A 401 2.17 2.78 -3.94
C LEU A 401 2.10 2.52 -2.44
N GLU A 402 1.99 3.58 -1.66
CA GLU A 402 1.95 3.55 -0.22
C GLU A 402 0.53 3.83 0.26
N VAL A 403 0.04 3.03 1.22
CA VAL A 403 -1.24 3.26 1.88
C VAL A 403 -1.07 3.40 3.39
N SER A 404 -1.70 4.41 3.99
CA SER A 404 -1.62 4.62 5.44
C SER A 404 -2.13 3.43 6.24
N MET A 405 -1.42 3.02 7.29
CA MET A 405 -1.90 2.04 8.26
C MET A 405 -3.08 2.54 9.12
N ALA A 406 -3.28 3.86 9.16
CA ALA A 406 -4.38 4.48 9.89
C ALA A 406 -5.55 4.76 8.95
N GLY A 407 -5.47 5.83 8.17
CA GLY A 407 -6.60 6.46 7.50
C GLY A 407 -6.20 7.72 6.74
N HIS A 408 -7.17 8.46 6.27
CA HIS A 408 -6.98 9.74 5.59
C HIS A 408 -7.80 10.84 6.27
N TYR A 409 -7.39 12.10 6.09
CA TYR A 409 -8.20 13.23 6.49
C TYR A 409 -9.37 13.40 5.54
N LEU A 410 -10.54 13.73 6.09
CA LEU A 410 -11.67 14.18 5.31
C LEU A 410 -11.41 15.59 4.75
N ARG A 411 -12.31 16.06 3.88
CA ARG A 411 -12.19 17.39 3.24
C ARG A 411 -12.15 18.56 4.22
N ASP A 412 -12.59 18.34 5.46
CA ASP A 412 -12.53 19.32 6.54
C ASP A 412 -11.09 19.52 7.10
N GLY A 413 -10.14 18.64 6.74
CA GLY A 413 -8.77 18.66 7.20
C GLY A 413 -8.58 18.35 8.70
N LYS A 414 -9.67 18.03 9.41
CA LYS A 414 -9.68 17.85 10.87
C LYS A 414 -10.10 16.46 11.28
N THR A 415 -11.06 15.87 10.57
CA THR A 415 -11.60 14.56 10.89
C THR A 415 -10.82 13.49 10.15
N ILE A 416 -10.35 12.47 10.88
CA ILE A 416 -9.63 11.33 10.30
C ILE A 416 -10.62 10.20 10.05
N ALA A 417 -10.77 9.80 8.79
CA ALA A 417 -11.45 8.58 8.40
C ALA A 417 -10.46 7.41 8.41
N LEU A 418 -10.51 6.62 9.49
CA LEU A 418 -9.72 5.39 9.63
C LEU A 418 -10.14 4.35 8.60
N TYR A 419 -9.16 3.65 8.03
CA TYR A 419 -9.40 2.57 7.08
C TYR A 419 -9.90 1.31 7.78
N ASN A 420 -10.95 0.75 7.20
CA ASN A 420 -11.41 -0.63 7.40
C ASN A 420 -11.02 -1.49 6.17
N GLU A 421 -11.36 -2.78 6.18
CA GLU A 421 -11.02 -3.69 5.07
C GLU A 421 -11.54 -3.16 3.71
N ASP A 422 -12.81 -2.73 3.62
CA ASP A 422 -13.37 -2.16 2.38
C ASP A 422 -12.65 -0.88 1.94
N GLY A 423 -12.16 -0.08 2.90
CA GLY A 423 -11.32 1.08 2.67
C GLY A 423 -10.08 0.76 1.86
N TYR A 424 -9.34 -0.27 2.29
CA TYR A 424 -8.18 -0.76 1.55
C TYR A 424 -8.56 -1.39 0.21
N HIS A 425 -9.64 -2.18 0.16
CA HIS A 425 -10.11 -2.79 -1.09
C HIS A 425 -10.52 -1.72 -2.12
N ARG A 426 -11.05 -0.58 -1.67
CA ARG A 426 -11.41 0.56 -2.52
C ARG A 426 -10.18 1.18 -3.18
N VAL A 427 -9.05 1.31 -2.47
CA VAL A 427 -7.78 1.76 -3.06
C VAL A 427 -7.37 0.85 -4.21
N GLY A 428 -7.45 -0.48 -4.01
CA GLY A 428 -7.17 -1.47 -5.07
C GLY A 428 -8.11 -1.32 -6.27
N ARG A 429 -9.42 -1.16 -6.04
CA ARG A 429 -10.39 -0.90 -7.13
C ARG A 429 -10.09 0.40 -7.88
N ASN A 430 -9.67 1.45 -7.18
CA ASN A 430 -9.30 2.73 -7.79
C ASN A 430 -8.01 2.63 -8.61
N LEU A 431 -7.08 1.76 -8.20
CA LEU A 431 -5.87 1.48 -8.98
C LEU A 431 -6.22 0.92 -10.36
N ALA A 432 -7.12 -0.07 -10.42
CA ALA A 432 -7.58 -0.65 -11.69
C ALA A 432 -8.32 0.37 -12.57
N ARG A 433 -9.19 1.20 -11.99
CA ARG A 433 -9.88 2.28 -12.72
C ARG A 433 -8.90 3.31 -13.29
N THR A 434 -7.84 3.60 -12.55
CA THR A 434 -6.81 4.54 -12.99
C THR A 434 -6.00 3.98 -14.14
N LEU A 435 -5.70 2.68 -14.15
CA LEU A 435 -5.05 2.04 -15.30
C LEU A 435 -5.89 2.20 -16.57
N LEU A 436 -7.21 1.97 -16.50
CA LEU A 436 -8.10 2.20 -17.65
C LEU A 436 -8.02 3.65 -18.14
N GLN A 437 -8.06 4.62 -17.23
CA GLN A 437 -7.97 6.04 -17.58
C GLN A 437 -6.61 6.39 -18.18
N TYR A 438 -5.52 5.86 -17.63
CA TYR A 438 -4.17 6.06 -18.15
C TYR A 438 -4.08 5.56 -19.59
N TYR A 439 -4.54 4.34 -19.87
CA TYR A 439 -4.48 3.78 -21.23
C TYR A 439 -5.39 4.49 -22.24
N ARG A 440 -6.48 5.10 -21.79
CA ARG A 440 -7.27 6.01 -22.62
C ARG A 440 -6.55 7.33 -22.86
N PHE A 441 -5.91 7.88 -21.84
CA PHE A 441 -5.17 9.14 -21.93
C PHE A 441 -3.99 9.03 -22.92
N ILE A 442 -3.26 7.91 -22.92
CA ILE A 442 -2.18 7.68 -23.88
C ILE A 442 -2.65 7.10 -25.22
N ASN A 443 -3.96 7.12 -25.50
CA ASN A 443 -4.58 6.63 -26.74
C ASN A 443 -4.30 5.17 -27.10
N VAL A 444 -3.98 4.32 -26.12
CA VAL A 444 -3.85 2.87 -26.32
C VAL A 444 -5.22 2.21 -26.37
N LEU A 445 -6.15 2.68 -25.53
CA LEU A 445 -7.56 2.28 -25.57
C LEU A 445 -8.39 3.39 -26.22
N ALA A 446 -9.32 3.00 -27.08
CA ALA A 446 -10.30 3.92 -27.61
C ALA A 446 -11.11 4.56 -26.47
N VAL A 447 -11.25 5.88 -26.52
CA VAL A 447 -12.24 6.59 -25.71
C VAL A 447 -13.61 6.24 -26.31
N PRO A 448 -14.55 5.67 -25.54
CA PRO A 448 -15.89 5.41 -26.06
C PRO A 448 -16.48 6.72 -26.59
N LEU A 449 -16.87 6.74 -27.87
CA LEU A 449 -17.54 7.90 -28.45
C LEU A 449 -18.82 8.16 -27.64
N VAL A 450 -19.15 9.43 -27.39
CA VAL A 450 -20.36 9.84 -26.64
C VAL A 450 -21.65 9.21 -27.22
N SER A 451 -21.64 8.85 -28.50
CA SER A 451 -22.70 8.10 -29.19
C SER A 451 -22.90 6.66 -28.67
N GLU A 452 -21.85 5.95 -28.28
CA GLU A 452 -21.92 4.56 -27.78
C GLU A 452 -22.51 4.50 -26.35
N LEU A 453 -22.20 5.50 -25.51
CA LEU A 453 -22.81 5.67 -24.19
C LEU A 453 -24.33 5.92 -24.30
N ARG A 454 -24.77 6.67 -25.32
CA ARG A 454 -26.20 6.86 -25.64
C ARG A 454 -26.87 5.58 -26.15
N GLN A 455 -26.16 4.73 -26.89
CA GLN A 455 -26.71 3.46 -27.38
C GLN A 455 -26.81 2.38 -26.29
N GLN A 456 -25.85 2.31 -25.36
CA GLN A 456 -25.94 1.42 -24.19
C GLN A 456 -27.08 1.82 -23.23
N GLY A 457 -27.35 3.13 -23.09
CA GLY A 457 -28.54 3.62 -22.37
C GLY A 457 -29.87 3.23 -23.02
N LYS A 458 -29.91 3.08 -24.34
CA LYS A 458 -31.10 2.64 -25.09
C LYS A 458 -31.29 1.12 -25.12
N ARG A 459 -30.23 0.32 -24.89
CA ARG A 459 -30.31 -1.15 -24.80
C ARG A 459 -30.92 -1.65 -23.49
N ARG A 460 -31.01 -0.82 -22.45
CA ARG A 460 -31.86 -1.08 -21.28
C ARG A 460 -33.30 -0.66 -21.59
N GLY A 461 -33.95 -1.43 -22.46
CA GLY A 461 -35.39 -1.34 -22.65
C GLY A 461 -36.09 -1.64 -21.33
N ARG A 462 -36.81 -0.66 -20.78
CA ARG A 462 -37.87 -0.89 -19.78
C ARG A 462 -38.78 -2.01 -20.30
N PRO A 463 -39.20 -3.00 -19.49
CA PRO A 463 -40.18 -3.98 -19.93
C PRO A 463 -41.43 -3.22 -20.41
N ARG A 464 -41.82 -3.40 -21.66
CA ARG A 464 -43.09 -2.88 -22.19
C ARG A 464 -44.23 -3.69 -21.57
N THR A 465 -44.75 -3.22 -20.44
CA THR A 465 -46.05 -3.66 -19.94
C THR A 465 -47.15 -2.91 -20.70
N HIS A 466 -47.42 -3.33 -21.93
CA HIS A 466 -48.67 -3.00 -22.62
C HIS A 466 -49.20 -4.28 -23.25
N HIS A 467 -49.93 -5.06 -22.45
CA HIS A 467 -50.94 -5.94 -23.01
C HIS A 467 -52.05 -5.08 -23.60
N SER A 468 -52.31 -5.27 -24.89
CA SER A 468 -53.45 -4.74 -25.61
C SER A 468 -54.73 -5.30 -25.00
N ARG A 469 -55.38 -4.51 -24.12
CA ARG A 469 -56.76 -4.79 -23.75
C ARG A 469 -57.67 -4.41 -24.92
N SER A 470 -58.25 -5.44 -25.53
CA SER A 470 -59.37 -5.34 -26.46
C SER A 470 -60.50 -4.50 -25.86
N ARG A 471 -60.98 -3.51 -26.61
CA ARG A 471 -62.11 -2.65 -26.24
C ARG A 471 -63.41 -3.45 -26.37
N SER A 472 -64.07 -3.79 -25.26
CA SER A 472 -65.51 -4.10 -25.30
C SER A 472 -66.30 -2.79 -25.18
N ARG A 473 -67.25 -2.61 -26.11
CA ARG A 473 -68.24 -1.53 -26.09
C ARG A 473 -69.36 -1.92 -25.15
N THR A 474 -69.43 -1.31 -23.97
CA THR A 474 -70.67 -1.27 -23.20
C THR A 474 -70.74 0.06 -22.46
N ARG A 475 -71.71 0.89 -22.87
CA ARG A 475 -71.96 2.24 -22.39
C ARG A 475 -72.74 2.12 -21.08
N TYR A 476 -72.10 2.42 -19.95
CA TYR A 476 -72.78 2.63 -18.67
C TYR A 476 -72.69 4.11 -18.29
N GLU A 477 -73.82 4.66 -17.88
CA GLU A 477 -74.03 6.04 -17.47
C GLU A 477 -73.31 6.33 -16.15
N VAL A 478 -72.44 7.34 -16.12
CA VAL A 478 -71.66 7.71 -14.93
C VAL A 478 -72.43 8.79 -14.16
N LYS A 479 -72.97 8.44 -12.98
CA LYS A 479 -73.46 9.45 -12.03
C LYS A 479 -72.29 10.20 -11.39
N PRO A 480 -72.36 11.53 -11.22
CA PRO A 480 -71.29 12.30 -10.60
C PRO A 480 -71.16 11.97 -9.09
N ARG A 481 -69.92 11.72 -8.65
CA ARG A 481 -69.59 11.46 -7.24
C ARG A 481 -69.65 12.75 -6.40
N PRO A 482 -70.07 12.69 -5.12
CA PRO A 482 -70.04 13.83 -4.22
C PRO A 482 -68.59 14.23 -3.89
N LYS A 483 -68.35 15.53 -3.71
CA LYS A 483 -67.06 16.08 -3.27
C LYS A 483 -66.82 15.73 -1.79
N THR A 484 -65.80 14.93 -1.50
CA THR A 484 -65.33 14.68 -0.13
C THR A 484 -64.06 15.49 0.17
N THR A 485 -63.99 16.03 1.37
CA THR A 485 -62.89 16.84 1.92
C THR A 485 -61.64 16.00 2.17
N ARG A 486 -60.45 16.58 1.91
CA ARG A 486 -59.15 15.95 2.12
C ARG A 486 -58.92 15.64 3.61
N CYS A 487 -58.75 14.37 3.94
CA CYS A 487 -58.07 13.95 5.17
C CYS A 487 -56.65 13.50 4.83
N HIS A 488 -55.66 13.97 5.60
CA HIS A 488 -54.27 13.55 5.47
C HIS A 488 -54.08 12.12 5.98
N ALA A 489 -53.31 11.31 5.24
CA ALA A 489 -52.89 9.98 5.69
C ALA A 489 -51.80 10.11 6.78
N PRO A 490 -51.85 9.34 7.88
CA PRO A 490 -50.83 9.40 8.91
C PRO A 490 -49.55 8.69 8.43
N ILE A 491 -48.42 9.38 8.56
CA ILE A 491 -47.08 8.84 8.34
C ILE A 491 -46.61 8.24 9.66
N ALA A 492 -46.36 6.93 9.70
CA ALA A 492 -45.75 6.26 10.84
C ALA A 492 -44.24 6.50 10.86
N TYR A 493 -43.75 7.18 11.90
CA TYR A 493 -42.33 7.45 12.15
C TYR A 493 -41.77 6.47 13.18
N THR A 494 -41.17 5.37 12.71
CA THR A 494 -40.23 4.59 13.53
C THR A 494 -39.12 4.06 12.63
N ASN A 495 -37.88 4.43 12.96
CA ASN A 495 -36.59 3.91 12.46
C ASN A 495 -35.85 4.69 11.36
N LEU A 496 -35.68 6.00 11.53
CA LEU A 496 -34.53 6.73 10.98
C LEU A 496 -33.99 7.72 12.02
N SER A 497 -33.23 7.21 13.00
CA SER A 497 -32.39 8.03 13.88
C SER A 497 -31.02 8.23 13.22
N ILE A 498 -30.92 9.27 12.39
CA ILE A 498 -29.65 9.85 11.94
C ILE A 498 -29.61 11.27 12.50
N CYS A 499 -28.96 11.45 13.65
CA CYS A 499 -28.67 12.76 14.20
C CYS A 499 -27.42 13.33 13.51
N TYR A 500 -27.61 14.41 12.76
CA TYR A 500 -26.54 15.36 12.42
C TYR A 500 -26.71 16.56 13.35
N ASP A 501 -25.86 16.66 14.38
CA ASP A 501 -25.64 17.93 15.07
C ASP A 501 -24.62 18.74 14.26
N SER A 502 -25.09 19.86 13.72
CA SER A 502 -24.23 20.95 13.26
C SER A 502 -24.82 22.22 13.84
N THR A 503 -24.19 22.66 14.92
CA THR A 503 -24.35 23.98 15.53
C THR A 503 -23.83 25.05 14.58
N GLY A 504 -24.75 25.69 13.86
CA GLY A 504 -24.54 26.98 13.20
C GLY A 504 -25.14 28.08 14.07
N GLY A 505 -24.32 29.04 14.45
CA GLY A 505 -24.64 30.10 15.42
C GLY A 505 -25.82 30.98 15.03
N GLY A 506 -26.49 31.47 16.06
CA GLY A 506 -27.46 32.54 15.98
C GLY A 506 -26.82 33.93 15.96
N GLY A 507 -27.61 34.89 15.51
CA GLY A 507 -27.42 36.31 15.79
C GLY A 507 -28.79 36.95 15.95
N GLY A 508 -29.00 37.67 17.05
CA GLY A 508 -30.10 38.62 17.18
C GLY A 508 -30.82 38.66 18.53
N GLY A 509 -30.25 39.40 19.48
CA GLY A 509 -31.00 40.35 20.30
C GLY A 509 -31.57 39.90 21.66
N GLY A 510 -31.09 40.54 22.73
CA GLY A 510 -32.01 41.13 23.71
C GLY A 510 -31.86 40.77 25.19
N VAL A 511 -31.13 41.64 25.92
CA VAL A 511 -31.43 42.23 27.25
C VAL A 511 -31.39 41.36 28.53
N GLY A 512 -30.54 41.83 29.47
CA GLY A 512 -30.66 41.72 30.94
C GLY A 512 -29.98 40.50 31.55
N GLY A 513 -29.09 40.56 32.54
CA GLY A 513 -28.63 41.60 33.46
C GLY A 513 -28.15 40.90 34.74
N VAL A 514 -27.19 41.51 35.43
CA VAL A 514 -26.74 41.28 36.83
C VAL A 514 -25.50 40.36 37.06
N SER A 515 -24.45 41.07 37.52
CA SER A 515 -23.24 40.82 38.34
C SER A 515 -22.87 39.40 38.83
N SER A 516 -21.60 39.05 39.14
CA SER A 516 -20.52 39.83 39.78
C SER A 516 -19.14 39.12 39.62
N ASP A 517 -18.07 39.91 39.51
CA ASP A 517 -16.71 39.81 40.13
C ASP A 517 -16.06 38.42 40.38
N GLU A 518 -14.78 38.13 40.09
CA GLU A 518 -13.55 38.94 40.16
C GLU A 518 -12.41 38.43 39.22
N GLY A 519 -11.53 39.37 38.81
CA GLY A 519 -10.06 39.27 38.69
C GLY A 519 -9.42 38.26 37.72
N GLY A 520 -8.55 38.58 36.76
CA GLY A 520 -7.70 39.75 36.54
C GLY A 520 -6.39 39.27 35.87
N PHE A 521 -5.79 40.14 35.04
CA PHE A 521 -4.46 40.07 34.41
C PHE A 521 -4.26 39.33 33.06
N SER A 522 -4.29 40.15 32.00
CA SER A 522 -3.31 40.12 30.89
C SER A 522 -2.05 40.93 31.31
N PRO A 523 -0.86 40.73 30.71
CA PRO A 523 -0.53 41.45 29.45
C PRO A 523 0.43 40.74 28.45
N THR A 524 0.21 41.08 27.17
CA THR A 524 1.21 41.37 26.10
C THR A 524 2.26 40.34 25.61
N ARG A 525 2.10 39.97 24.31
CA ARG A 525 3.05 39.87 23.15
C ARG A 525 4.59 39.89 23.41
N PRO A 526 5.45 39.22 22.59
CA PRO A 526 5.54 39.49 21.14
C PRO A 526 5.99 38.35 20.19
N MET A 527 5.79 38.62 18.89
CA MET A 527 6.40 37.95 17.72
C MET A 527 7.89 38.34 17.56
N PRO A 528 8.69 37.52 16.85
CA PRO A 528 9.59 38.03 15.82
C PRO A 528 9.44 37.22 14.50
N ILE A 529 9.19 37.87 13.35
CA ILE A 529 10.16 38.47 12.41
C ILE A 529 11.00 37.42 11.66
N ALA A 530 10.69 37.27 10.38
CA ALA A 530 11.55 36.69 9.36
C ALA A 530 12.65 37.68 8.91
N PRO A 531 13.68 37.20 8.20
CA PRO A 531 14.18 37.96 7.06
C PRO A 531 14.28 37.15 5.76
N SER A 532 13.83 37.82 4.70
CA SER A 532 14.26 37.82 3.29
C SER A 532 15.80 37.71 3.11
N SER A 533 16.43 37.41 1.97
CA SER A 533 16.08 37.21 0.55
C SER A 533 17.37 36.81 -0.20
N SER A 534 17.21 36.05 -1.29
CA SER A 534 17.99 36.02 -2.55
C SER A 534 19.50 36.33 -2.60
N CYS A 535 20.25 35.44 -3.26
CA CYS A 535 21.23 35.80 -4.30
C CYS A 535 21.35 34.67 -5.33
N PHE A 536 21.31 35.05 -6.60
CA PHE A 536 21.42 34.25 -7.82
C PHE A 536 22.84 34.42 -8.37
N SER A 537 23.48 33.36 -8.87
CA SER A 537 24.39 33.36 -10.05
C SER A 537 25.24 32.08 -10.08
N GLY A 538 25.44 31.54 -11.29
CA GLY A 538 26.69 30.85 -11.61
C GLY A 538 26.58 29.50 -12.31
N TYR A 539 26.30 29.54 -13.62
CA TYR A 539 26.69 28.50 -14.59
C TYR A 539 28.14 28.04 -14.37
N ARG A 540 28.41 26.73 -14.43
CA ARG A 540 29.70 26.21 -14.92
C ARG A 540 29.62 24.77 -15.42
N ASN A 541 30.05 24.64 -16.67
CA ASN A 541 30.22 23.42 -17.47
C ASN A 541 31.18 22.42 -16.81
N TYR A 542 30.86 21.12 -16.84
CA TYR A 542 31.86 20.07 -16.66
C TYR A 542 32.26 19.49 -18.02
N ARG A 543 33.49 19.83 -18.44
CA ARG A 543 34.24 19.13 -19.48
C ARG A 543 34.82 17.83 -18.91
N ARG A 544 34.74 16.77 -19.72
CA ARG A 544 35.54 15.54 -19.60
C ARG A 544 37.03 15.87 -19.47
N ALA A 545 37.71 15.20 -18.56
CA ALA A 545 39.16 14.98 -18.63
C ALA A 545 39.45 13.49 -18.44
N VAL A 546 40.32 12.99 -19.33
CA VAL A 546 40.90 11.64 -19.40
C VAL A 546 42.33 11.74 -18.86
N THR A 547 42.93 10.60 -18.50
CA THR A 547 44.35 10.33 -18.09
C THR A 547 44.61 10.47 -16.58
N ALA A 548 45.45 9.68 -15.90
CA ALA A 548 46.22 8.48 -16.21
C ALA A 548 46.71 7.83 -14.90
N SER A 549 47.24 6.62 -15.05
CA SER A 549 47.86 5.71 -14.09
C SER A 549 49.06 6.22 -13.29
N CYS A 550 49.21 5.71 -12.05
CA CYS A 550 50.39 5.10 -11.40
C CYS A 550 50.11 5.00 -9.88
N GLY A 551 50.59 4.07 -9.06
CA GLY A 551 51.45 2.89 -9.19
C GLY A 551 51.66 2.28 -7.80
N HIS A 552 51.75 0.94 -7.75
CA HIS A 552 52.42 0.04 -6.79
C HIS A 552 52.52 0.33 -5.28
N HIS A 553 52.15 -0.68 -4.48
CA HIS A 553 53.16 -1.40 -3.67
C HIS A 553 52.75 -2.86 -3.41
N ASP A 554 53.70 -3.76 -3.67
CA ASP A 554 53.67 -5.21 -3.47
C ASP A 554 53.77 -5.62 -2.00
N GLN A 555 53.27 -6.81 -1.67
CA GLN A 555 54.07 -7.79 -0.93
C GLN A 555 53.55 -9.23 -1.13
N TYR A 556 54.44 -10.06 -1.70
CA TYR A 556 54.70 -11.49 -1.57
C TYR A 556 53.90 -12.32 -0.54
N SER A 557 53.75 -13.65 -0.62
CA SER A 557 53.82 -14.75 -1.61
C SER A 557 53.87 -16.06 -0.77
N LEU A 558 53.71 -17.22 -1.44
CA LEU A 558 53.94 -18.62 -0.99
C LEU A 558 52.74 -19.32 -0.31
N GLY A 559 52.35 -20.55 -0.69
CA GLY A 559 52.90 -21.49 -1.67
C GLY A 559 52.04 -22.77 -1.73
N VAL A 560 51.79 -23.29 -2.95
CA VAL A 560 52.32 -24.56 -3.53
C VAL A 560 51.35 -25.75 -3.44
N SER A 561 50.86 -26.23 -4.59
CA SER A 561 51.17 -27.57 -5.15
C SER A 561 50.40 -27.84 -6.47
N GLU A 562 51.17 -28.13 -7.52
CA GLU A 562 50.78 -28.77 -8.80
C GLU A 562 50.85 -30.33 -8.63
N PRO A 563 50.54 -31.23 -9.62
CA PRO A 563 50.71 -31.07 -11.08
C PRO A 563 49.65 -31.77 -11.99
N GLY A 564 49.77 -31.60 -13.32
CA GLY A 564 49.25 -32.61 -14.26
C GLY A 564 48.96 -32.24 -15.72
N ALA A 565 50.01 -32.22 -16.55
CA ALA A 565 50.09 -32.70 -17.94
C ALA A 565 49.21 -32.12 -19.08
N GLY A 566 49.90 -31.72 -20.17
CA GLY A 566 49.66 -32.39 -21.46
C GLY A 566 49.33 -31.55 -22.70
N SER A 567 50.36 -31.38 -23.54
CA SER A 567 50.32 -31.37 -25.02
C SER A 567 50.22 -30.03 -25.79
N ARG A 568 51.32 -29.79 -26.50
CA ARG A 568 51.57 -28.79 -27.56
C ARG A 568 50.79 -29.11 -28.83
N HIS A 569 50.36 -28.10 -29.59
CA HIS A 569 50.53 -28.11 -31.05
C HIS A 569 50.65 -26.71 -31.67
N LYS A 570 51.34 -26.68 -32.80
CA LYS A 570 52.15 -25.58 -33.37
C LYS A 570 51.33 -24.52 -34.11
N ARG A 571 51.87 -23.29 -34.06
CA ARG A 571 51.59 -22.15 -34.94
C ARG A 571 51.82 -22.47 -36.43
N ARG A 572 50.98 -21.88 -37.29
CA ARG A 572 51.39 -21.40 -38.62
C ARG A 572 50.61 -20.12 -38.96
N ALA A 573 51.35 -19.09 -39.34
CA ALA A 573 50.85 -17.81 -39.84
C ALA A 573 50.86 -17.81 -41.36
N ALA A 574 49.85 -17.23 -42.01
CA ALA A 574 49.93 -16.71 -43.37
C ALA A 574 48.78 -15.73 -43.68
N ALA A 575 49.19 -14.51 -44.02
CA ALA A 575 48.73 -13.62 -45.08
C ALA A 575 47.25 -13.22 -45.26
N ALA A 576 47.11 -11.91 -45.53
CA ALA A 576 45.91 -11.13 -45.76
C ALA A 576 45.16 -11.48 -47.04
N ALA A 577 43.83 -11.31 -47.00
CA ALA A 577 42.98 -11.14 -48.17
C ALA A 577 41.91 -10.07 -47.86
N VAL A 578 41.84 -9.07 -48.74
CA VAL A 578 40.88 -7.97 -48.78
C VAL A 578 39.49 -8.52 -49.15
N ALA A 579 38.46 -8.14 -48.40
CA ALA A 579 37.06 -8.46 -48.69
C ALA A 579 36.29 -7.21 -49.15
N PRO A 580 35.34 -7.33 -50.10
CA PRO A 580 34.74 -6.19 -50.78
C PRO A 580 33.65 -5.51 -49.93
N SER A 581 33.59 -4.18 -50.03
CA SER A 581 32.56 -3.32 -49.48
C SER A 581 31.23 -3.53 -50.22
N ILE A 582 30.24 -4.10 -49.54
CA ILE A 582 28.85 -4.13 -49.99
C ILE A 582 28.16 -2.88 -49.43
N GLU A 583 27.89 -1.91 -50.29
CA GLU A 583 26.99 -0.80 -49.96
C GLU A 583 25.54 -1.30 -49.91
N VAL A 584 24.92 -1.20 -48.73
CA VAL A 584 23.49 -1.46 -48.55
C VAL A 584 22.77 -0.09 -48.51
N PRO A 585 21.71 0.14 -49.31
CA PRO A 585 20.97 1.39 -49.26
C PRO A 585 20.21 1.51 -47.94
N LEU A 586 20.62 2.45 -47.09
CA LEU A 586 19.86 2.87 -45.91
C LEU A 586 18.74 3.81 -46.35
N THR A 587 17.50 3.34 -46.37
CA THR A 587 16.31 4.15 -46.04
C THR A 587 15.11 3.22 -45.76
N VAL A 588 14.89 2.86 -44.51
CA VAL A 588 13.60 2.33 -44.05
C VAL A 588 12.77 3.50 -43.54
N PRO A 589 11.55 3.74 -44.04
CA PRO A 589 10.68 4.79 -43.51
C PRO A 589 10.22 4.36 -42.12
N VAL A 590 10.80 4.96 -41.08
CA VAL A 590 10.35 4.77 -39.70
C VAL A 590 9.09 5.64 -39.50
N PRO A 591 7.92 5.06 -39.19
CA PRO A 591 6.76 5.84 -38.80
C PRO A 591 7.06 6.58 -37.48
N PRO A 592 6.63 7.83 -37.31
CA PRO A 592 6.90 8.59 -36.09
C PRO A 592 6.34 7.84 -34.87
N LYS A 593 7.15 7.78 -33.79
CA LYS A 593 6.71 7.32 -32.47
C LYS A 593 5.49 8.14 -32.04
N PRO A 594 4.51 7.59 -31.29
CA PRO A 594 3.42 8.40 -30.78
C PRO A 594 3.98 9.41 -29.77
N TYR A 595 4.16 10.64 -30.22
CA TYR A 595 4.53 11.78 -29.39
C TYR A 595 3.29 12.28 -28.67
N LEU A 596 3.36 12.41 -27.34
CA LEU A 596 2.48 13.32 -26.62
C LEU A 596 2.80 14.72 -27.13
N SER A 597 1.89 15.29 -27.92
CA SER A 597 2.04 16.67 -28.36
C SER A 597 1.97 17.59 -27.13
N ILE A 598 2.75 18.66 -27.14
CA ILE A 598 2.83 19.76 -26.13
C ILE A 598 1.45 20.32 -25.69
N ILE A 599 0.38 19.95 -26.40
CA ILE A 599 -0.98 20.44 -26.21
C ILE A 599 -1.68 19.77 -24.99
N ASP A 600 -1.28 18.57 -24.56
CA ASP A 600 -2.02 17.86 -23.49
C ASP A 600 -1.58 18.20 -22.05
N LEU A 601 -0.34 18.67 -21.83
CA LEU A 601 0.10 19.08 -20.50
C LEU A 601 -0.63 20.37 -20.02
N ASN A 602 -0.99 21.24 -20.97
CA ASN A 602 -1.74 22.47 -20.68
C ASN A 602 -3.21 22.22 -20.28
N GLN A 603 -3.78 21.06 -20.62
CA GLN A 603 -5.11 20.69 -20.11
C GLN A 603 -5.07 20.26 -18.64
N LEU A 604 -3.94 19.72 -18.18
CA LEU A 604 -3.73 19.31 -16.78
C LEU A 604 -3.44 20.49 -15.83
N THR A 605 -2.84 21.59 -16.32
CA THR A 605 -2.51 22.79 -15.52
C THR A 605 -3.69 23.76 -15.36
N ARG A 606 -4.63 23.80 -16.32
CA ARG A 606 -5.79 24.73 -16.27
C ARG A 606 -6.89 24.34 -15.29
N GLY A 607 -6.95 23.09 -14.85
CA GLY A 607 -7.94 22.63 -13.85
C GLY A 607 -7.77 23.27 -12.46
N SER A 608 -6.57 23.75 -12.14
CA SER A 608 -6.26 24.38 -10.84
C SER A 608 -6.35 25.91 -10.85
N LEU A 609 -6.40 26.55 -12.04
CA LEU A 609 -6.42 28.02 -12.17
C LEU A 609 -7.83 28.63 -12.27
N LYS A 610 -8.87 27.81 -12.50
CA LYS A 610 -10.26 28.31 -12.57
C LYS A 610 -10.99 28.42 -11.23
N LEU A 611 -10.36 28.07 -10.11
CA LEU A 611 -10.94 28.16 -8.77
C LEU A 611 -10.44 29.34 -7.93
N LYS A 612 -9.67 30.29 -8.52
CA LYS A 612 -9.13 31.45 -7.79
C LYS A 612 -9.25 32.81 -8.49
N ALA A 613 -10.10 32.94 -9.51
CA ALA A 613 -10.24 34.20 -10.27
C ALA A 613 -11.70 34.71 -10.33
N SER A 614 -12.43 34.65 -9.21
CA SER A 614 -13.72 35.34 -9.08
C SER A 614 -13.92 35.87 -7.66
N SER A 615 -12.96 36.66 -7.20
CA SER A 615 -13.14 37.65 -6.15
C SER A 615 -11.92 38.56 -6.22
N PHE A 616 -12.13 39.86 -6.17
CA PHE A 616 -11.18 40.98 -6.26
C PHE A 616 -11.22 41.75 -7.58
N ASP A 617 -11.53 43.04 -7.38
CA ASP A 617 -11.64 44.20 -8.28
C ASP A 617 -12.91 44.29 -9.14
N ALA A 618 -13.68 45.38 -9.10
CA ALA A 618 -13.65 46.58 -8.28
C ALA A 618 -15.01 47.28 -8.44
N ASP A 619 -15.60 47.73 -7.34
CA ASP A 619 -16.62 48.77 -7.33
C ASP A 619 -16.04 49.88 -6.45
N ASP A 620 -15.36 50.84 -7.09
CA ASP A 620 -15.04 52.12 -6.49
C ASP A 620 -14.89 53.18 -7.59
N ARG A 621 -15.81 54.17 -7.54
CA ARG A 621 -15.73 55.54 -8.08
C ARG A 621 -16.05 55.77 -9.58
N ARG A 622 -17.30 56.08 -9.89
CA ARG A 622 -17.87 57.45 -10.00
C ARG A 622 -19.25 57.41 -10.66
#